data_AF-A0A7V1MJ91-F1
#
_entry.id   AF-A0A7V1MJ91-F1
#
_cell.length_a   1.000
_cell.length_b   1.000
_cell.length_c   1.000
_cell.angle_alpha   90.00
_cell.angle_beta   90.00
_cell.angle_gamma   90.00
#
_symmetry.space_group_name_H-M   'P 1'
#
loop_
_entity.id
_entity.type
_entity.pdbx_description
1 polymer ?
#
loop_
_entity_poly.entity_id
_entity_poly.type
_entity_poly.pdbx_seq_one_letter_code
_entity_poly.pdbx_strand_id
1 'polypeptide(L)' 'MIHIGDIQEEILLKSVLDTVSDGVTIIDPDLRVVFHNEAIRKMFGD' A
#
# COMPACT_ATOMS: atom_id res chain seq x y z
N MET A 1 -7.46 -19.30 10.04
CA MET A 1 -6.80 -19.90 8.87
C MET A 1 -6.71 -18.79 7.83
N ILE A 2 -5.52 -18.30 7.54
CA ILE A 2 -5.27 -17.31 6.49
C ILE A 2 -5.25 -18.05 5.14
N HIS A 3 -6.09 -17.64 4.18
CA HIS A 3 -6.09 -18.26 2.85
C HIS A 3 -4.87 -17.74 2.08
N ILE A 4 -4.05 -18.65 1.53
CA ILE A 4 -2.82 -18.29 0.81
C ILE A 4 -3.11 -17.38 -0.40
N GLY A 5 -4.32 -17.42 -0.97
CA GLY A 5 -4.77 -16.53 -2.04
C GLY A 5 -4.81 -15.06 -1.63
N ASP A 6 -5.33 -14.75 -0.43
CA ASP A 6 -5.48 -13.38 0.07
C ASP A 6 -4.12 -12.67 0.17
N ILE A 7 -3.08 -13.41 0.57
CA ILE A 7 -1.70 -12.90 0.69
C ILE A 7 -1.13 -12.55 -0.70
N GLN A 8 -1.43 -13.34 -1.73
CA GLN A 8 -0.94 -13.08 -3.09
C GLN A 8 -1.59 -11.84 -3.70
N GLU A 9 -2.89 -11.62 -3.46
CA GLU A 9 -3.60 -10.43 -3.92
C GLU A 9 -3.03 -9.16 -3.28
N GLU A 10 -2.77 -9.19 -1.96
CA GLU A 10 -2.17 -8.07 -1.24
C GLU A 10 -0.77 -7.74 -1.76
N ILE A 11 0.07 -8.77 -1.96
CA ILE A 11 1.43 -8.59 -2.50
C ILE A 11 1.39 -8.03 -3.92
N LEU A 12 0.50 -8.54 -4.78
CA LEU A 12 0.38 -8.05 -6.16
C LEU A 12 -0.08 -6.59 -6.17
N LEU A 13 -1.12 -6.26 -5.42
CA LEU A 13 -1.64 -4.90 -5.31
C LEU A 13 -0.56 -3.94 -4.82
N LYS A 14 0.15 -4.31 -3.75
CA LYS A 14 1.29 -3.53 -3.25
C LYS A 14 2.35 -3.32 -4.33
N SER A 15 2.73 -4.38 -5.02
CA SER A 15 3.78 -4.33 -6.06
C SER A 15 3.40 -3.40 -7.20
N VAL A 16 2.14 -3.44 -7.64
CA VAL A 16 1.63 -2.53 -8.68
C VAL A 16 1.65 -1.08 -8.19
N LEU A 17 1.13 -0.81 -6.98
CA LEU A 17 1.06 0.55 -6.43
C LEU A 17 2.45 1.16 -6.17
N ASP A 18 3.45 0.35 -5.83
CA ASP A 18 4.83 0.80 -5.66
C ASP A 18 5.47 1.27 -6.98
N THR A 19 4.98 0.81 -8.15
CA THR A 19 5.47 1.30 -9.46
C THR A 19 4.90 2.67 -9.86
N VAL A 20 3.88 3.17 -9.16
CA VAL A 20 3.23 4.45 -9.48
C VAL A 20 4.10 5.60 -8.99
N SER A 21 4.45 6.53 -9.89
CA SER A 21 5.26 7.71 -9.56
C SER A 21 4.56 8.70 -8.65
N ASP A 22 3.23 8.79 -8.76
CA ASP A 22 2.41 9.61 -7.88
C ASP A 22 2.23 8.95 -6.51
N GLY A 23 2.12 9.78 -5.48
CA GLY A 23 1.92 9.32 -4.13
C GLY A 23 0.52 8.73 -3.91
N VAL A 24 0.44 7.50 -3.40
CA VAL A 24 -0.81 6.82 -3.07
C VAL A 24 -0.85 6.52 -1.57
N THR A 25 -1.93 6.97 -0.94
CA THR A 25 -2.24 6.70 0.47
C THR A 25 -3.64 6.12 0.57
N ILE A 26 -3.77 5.00 1.30
CA ILE A 26 -5.08 4.46 1.67
C ILE A 26 -5.30 4.78 3.15
N ILE A 27 -6.49 5.31 3.44
CA ILE A 27 -6.91 5.72 4.77
C ILE A 27 -8.21 4.97 5.09
N ASP A 28 -8.31 4.39 6.29
CA ASP A 28 -9.53 3.75 6.77
C ASP A 28 -10.58 4.79 7.26
N PRO A 29 -11.82 4.37 7.59
CA PRO A 29 -12.85 5.28 8.11
C PRO A 29 -12.48 5.96 9.44
N ASP A 30 -11.54 5.40 10.21
CA ASP A 30 -11.03 5.96 11.47
C ASP A 30 -9.84 6.92 11.25
N LEU A 31 -9.59 7.30 9.98
CA LEU A 31 -8.52 8.20 9.55
C LEU A 31 -7.10 7.66 9.78
N ARG A 32 -6.93 6.33 9.90
CA ARG A 32 -5.62 5.71 10.00
C ARG A 32 -5.06 5.43 8.62
N VAL A 33 -3.78 5.74 8.43
CA VAL A 33 -3.04 5.30 7.24
C VAL A 33 -2.90 3.78 7.30
N VAL A 34 -3.47 3.09 6.31
CA VAL A 34 -3.33 1.63 6.17
C VAL A 34 -2.30 1.26 5.10
N PHE A 35 -1.95 2.19 4.21
CA PHE A 35 -0.96 1.96 3.17
C PHE A 35 -0.36 3.27 2.64
N HIS A 36 0.95 3.25 2.39
CA HIS A 36 1.69 4.21 1.59
C HIS A 36 2.48 3.48 0.50
N ASN A 37 2.40 3.94 -0.75
CA ASN A 37 3.30 3.44 -1.78
C ASN A 37 4.71 4.02 -1.63
N GLU A 38 5.66 3.49 -2.42
CA GLU A 38 7.05 3.94 -2.40
C GLU A 38 7.21 5.46 -2.64
N ALA A 39 6.39 6.08 -3.50
CA ALA A 39 6.46 7.51 -3.78
C ALA A 39 6.16 8.37 -2.53
N ILE A 40 5.12 8.06 -1.75
CA ILE A 40 4.82 8.76 -0.49
C ILE A 40 5.95 8.56 0.53
N ARG A 41 6.44 7.32 0.69
CA ARG A 41 7.52 7.04 1.66
C ARG A 41 8.77 7.86 1.37
N LYS A 42 9.16 7.96 0.10
CA LYS A 42 10.27 8.82 -0.35
C LYS A 42 10.01 10.31 -0.11
N MET A 43 8.77 10.76 -0.28
CA MET A 43 8.40 12.16 -0.09
C MET A 43 8.48 12.60 1.39
N PHE A 44 8.10 11.72 2.32
CA PHE A 44 8.06 12.04 3.76
C PHE A 44 9.23 11.48 4.58
N GLY A 45 10.06 10.61 3.98
CA GLY A 45 11.27 10.07 4.60
C GLY A 45 11.05 8.88 5.55
N ASP A 46 10.00 8.08 5.29
CA ASP A 46 9.70 6.85 6.02
C ASP A 46 10.69 5.71 5.75
#